data_AF-A0A522REC0-F1
#
_entry.id   AF-A0A522REC0-F1
#
_cell.length_a   1.000
_cell.length_b   1.000
_cell.length_c   1.000
_cell.angle_alpha   90.00
_cell.angle_beta   90.00
_cell.angle_gamma   90.00
#
_symmetry.space_group_name_H-M   'P 1'
#
loop_
_entity.id
_entity.type
_entity.pdbx_description
1 polymer ?
#
loop_
_entity_poly.entity_id
_entity_poly.type
_entity_poly.pdbx_seq_one_letter_code
_entity_poly.pdbx_strand_id
1 'polypeptide(L)'
;MANQRTEINSLGEFGLIDFLTKNIELQNAGTIVGVGDDAAVLDHFGKQIVVTTDLLVEGIHFDLAYMPLKHLGYKSVIVNLSDVYAMNAQPDQFLIGIGISNRFSVESVNEIYEGIYLACEKYAVDLVGGDTTSSLSGLILSGTAIGEVTPDNYVLRSTAKKGDLLCVTGDLGAAYLGLQLLER
;
A
#
# COMPACT_ATOMS: atom_id res chain seq x y z
N MET A 1 34.36 -1.15 -23.22
CA MET A 1 34.37 -0.85 -21.77
C MET A 1 33.18 -1.59 -21.18
N ALA A 2 33.40 -2.48 -20.21
CA ALA A 2 32.29 -3.17 -19.56
C ALA A 2 31.44 -2.12 -18.85
N ASN A 3 30.13 -2.06 -19.14
CA ASN A 3 29.22 -1.19 -18.40
C ASN A 3 29.33 -1.56 -16.92
N GLN A 4 29.78 -0.60 -16.10
CA GLN A 4 29.76 -0.76 -14.65
C GLN A 4 28.30 -0.83 -14.22
N ARG A 5 27.87 -2.01 -13.74
CA ARG A 5 26.54 -2.24 -13.20
C ARG A 5 26.54 -1.82 -11.73
N THR A 6 25.61 -0.94 -11.36
CA THR A 6 25.34 -0.61 -9.95
C THR A 6 24.32 -1.60 -9.41
N GLU A 7 24.64 -2.30 -8.32
CA GLU A 7 23.73 -3.24 -7.67
C GLU A 7 22.74 -2.49 -6.76
N ILE A 8 21.47 -2.94 -6.72
CA ILE A 8 20.38 -2.27 -5.96
C ILE A 8 20.74 -2.12 -4.47
N ASN A 9 21.37 -3.14 -3.88
CA ASN A 9 21.77 -3.11 -2.47
C ASN A 9 22.73 -1.97 -2.12
N SER A 10 23.44 -1.39 -3.10
CA SER A 10 24.31 -0.23 -2.86
C SER A 10 23.54 1.08 -2.64
N LEU A 11 22.29 1.16 -3.09
CA LEU A 11 21.41 2.32 -2.89
C LEU A 11 20.47 2.13 -1.69
N GLY A 12 20.12 0.89 -1.38
CA GLY A 12 19.02 0.59 -0.46
C GLY A 12 17.66 1.01 -1.04
N GLU A 13 16.60 0.85 -0.26
CA GLU A 13 15.24 1.15 -0.70
C GLU A 13 15.03 2.64 -0.98
N PHE A 14 15.25 3.51 0.01
CA PHE A 14 15.05 4.96 -0.14
C PHE A 14 15.94 5.55 -1.23
N GLY A 15 17.22 5.15 -1.29
CA GLY A 15 18.13 5.61 -2.34
C GLY A 15 17.72 5.15 -3.74
N LEU A 16 17.10 3.97 -3.86
CA LEU A 16 16.54 3.50 -5.13
C LEU A 16 15.30 4.31 -5.51
N ILE A 17 14.38 4.56 -4.57
CA ILE A 17 13.19 5.38 -4.80
C ILE A 17 13.60 6.78 -5.26
N ASP A 18 14.50 7.45 -4.54
CA ASP A 18 15.05 8.75 -4.93
C ASP A 18 15.66 8.70 -6.34
N PHE A 19 16.47 7.67 -6.62
CA PHE A 19 17.09 7.52 -7.93
C PHE A 19 16.08 7.36 -9.07
N LEU A 20 15.01 6.59 -8.86
CA LEU A 20 13.96 6.34 -9.85
C LEU A 20 13.03 7.53 -10.05
N THR A 21 12.85 8.36 -9.00
CA THR A 21 11.80 9.39 -8.97
C THR A 21 12.33 10.81 -9.15
N LYS A 22 13.63 11.05 -8.97
CA LYS A 22 14.27 12.38 -9.08
C LYS A 22 14.02 13.16 -10.38
N ASN A 23 13.65 12.48 -11.46
CA ASN A 23 13.44 13.08 -12.77
C ASN A 23 11.96 13.17 -13.15
N ILE A 24 11.03 12.88 -12.23
CA ILE A 24 9.59 12.97 -12.49
C ILE A 24 9.20 14.44 -12.56
N GLU A 25 8.68 14.85 -13.71
CA GLU A 25 8.07 16.16 -13.93
C GLU A 25 6.56 15.98 -14.15
N LEU A 26 5.75 16.61 -13.30
CA LEU A 26 4.29 16.55 -13.41
C LEU A 26 3.82 17.44 -14.56
N GLN A 27 3.19 16.83 -15.56
CA GLN A 27 2.69 17.54 -16.76
C GLN A 27 1.18 17.81 -16.71
N ASN A 28 0.43 17.05 -15.90
CA ASN A 28 -1.00 17.18 -15.78
C ASN A 28 -1.36 18.16 -14.66
N ALA A 29 -2.11 19.22 -15.00
CA ALA A 29 -2.55 20.23 -14.03
C ALA A 29 -3.45 19.66 -12.91
N GLY A 30 -4.08 18.51 -13.14
CA GLY A 30 -4.85 17.78 -12.14
C GLY A 30 -4.00 17.01 -11.13
N THR A 31 -2.67 16.96 -11.24
CA THR A 31 -1.84 16.33 -10.20
C THR A 31 -1.40 17.38 -9.19
N ILE A 32 -1.98 17.34 -7.98
CA ILE A 32 -1.72 18.30 -6.90
C ILE A 32 -0.52 17.86 -6.06
N VAL A 33 -0.48 16.56 -5.72
CA VAL A 33 0.62 15.95 -4.96
C VAL A 33 1.09 14.72 -5.71
N GLY A 34 2.38 14.68 -6.03
CA GLY A 34 3.04 13.56 -6.69
C GLY A 34 3.79 12.66 -5.73
N VAL A 35 4.85 12.03 -6.22
CA VAL A 35 5.72 11.14 -5.42
C VAL A 35 6.37 11.89 -4.25
N GLY A 36 6.42 11.26 -3.07
CA GLY A 36 7.14 11.78 -1.90
C GLY A 36 6.34 11.79 -0.59
N ASP A 37 5.04 11.51 -0.64
CA ASP A 37 4.14 11.40 0.51
C ASP A 37 3.47 10.01 0.59
N ASP A 38 2.60 9.78 1.57
CA ASP A 38 1.89 8.49 1.75
C ASP A 38 0.98 8.15 0.56
N ALA A 39 0.44 9.14 -0.15
CA ALA A 39 -0.34 8.93 -1.36
C ALA A 39 -0.28 10.14 -2.31
N ALA A 40 -0.64 9.91 -3.57
CA ALA A 40 -0.83 11.00 -4.54
C ALA A 40 -2.18 11.69 -4.34
N VAL A 41 -2.26 12.98 -4.66
CA VAL A 41 -3.51 13.76 -4.66
C VAL A 41 -3.78 14.28 -6.07
N LEU A 42 -4.95 13.94 -6.60
CA LEU A 42 -5.41 14.27 -7.94
C LEU A 42 -6.66 15.14 -7.88
N ASP A 43 -6.65 16.32 -8.48
CA ASP A 43 -7.85 17.11 -8.71
C ASP A 43 -8.56 16.66 -9.98
N HIS A 44 -9.82 16.29 -9.81
CA HIS A 44 -10.74 15.98 -10.90
C HIS A 44 -11.93 16.93 -10.83
N PHE A 45 -11.77 18.10 -11.45
CA PHE A 45 -12.80 19.14 -11.53
C PHE A 45 -13.27 19.64 -10.15
N GLY A 46 -12.34 19.89 -9.24
CA GLY A 46 -12.61 20.39 -7.89
C GLY A 46 -12.93 19.30 -6.86
N LYS A 47 -12.91 18.02 -7.26
CA LYS A 47 -12.88 16.88 -6.33
C LYS A 47 -11.44 16.40 -6.21
N GLN A 48 -10.89 16.40 -4.99
CA GLN A 48 -9.55 15.88 -4.73
C GLN A 48 -9.63 14.40 -4.34
N ILE A 49 -8.96 13.58 -5.13
CA ILE A 49 -8.89 12.13 -5.02
C ILE A 49 -7.51 11.75 -4.52
N VAL A 50 -7.45 10.88 -3.52
CA VAL A 50 -6.22 10.34 -2.95
C VAL A 50 -6.01 8.92 -3.45
N VAL A 51 -4.81 8.60 -3.95
CA VAL A 51 -4.50 7.29 -4.52
C VAL A 51 -3.16 6.78 -4.00
N THR A 52 -3.16 5.59 -3.41
CA THR A 52 -1.93 4.87 -3.00
C THR A 52 -1.92 3.45 -3.56
N THR A 53 -0.75 2.83 -3.58
CA THR A 53 -0.58 1.42 -3.91
C THR A 53 0.53 0.79 -3.07
N ASP A 54 0.24 -0.37 -2.50
CA ASP A 54 1.19 -1.19 -1.74
C ASP A 54 1.27 -2.62 -2.26
N LEU A 55 2.47 -3.19 -2.11
CA LEU A 55 2.75 -4.60 -2.38
C LEU A 55 2.91 -5.40 -1.10
N LEU A 56 2.25 -6.56 -1.05
CA LEU A 56 2.57 -7.62 -0.10
C LEU A 56 3.13 -8.81 -0.88
N VAL A 57 4.42 -9.07 -0.64
CA VAL A 57 5.19 -10.14 -1.28
C VAL A 57 5.52 -11.22 -0.26
N GLU A 58 5.21 -12.47 -0.60
CA GLU A 58 5.55 -13.64 0.22
C GLU A 58 7.06 -13.72 0.51
N GLY A 59 7.42 -14.03 1.75
CA GLY A 59 8.80 -14.08 2.22
C GLY A 59 9.42 -12.71 2.51
N ILE A 60 8.71 -11.61 2.21
CA ILE A 60 9.13 -10.24 2.54
C ILE A 60 8.16 -9.60 3.54
N HIS A 61 6.86 -9.63 3.24
CA HIS A 61 5.83 -8.92 4.03
C HIS A 61 4.95 -9.86 4.86
N PHE A 62 4.99 -11.15 4.55
CA PHE A 62 4.28 -12.23 5.24
C PHE A 62 4.95 -13.57 4.94
N ASP A 63 4.73 -14.55 5.81
CA ASP A 63 5.10 -15.94 5.60
C ASP A 63 3.85 -16.82 5.75
N LEU A 64 3.62 -17.71 4.79
CA LEU A 64 2.46 -18.61 4.78
C LEU A 64 2.56 -19.72 5.85
N ALA A 65 3.73 -19.93 6.46
CA ALA A 65 3.89 -20.83 7.59
C ALA A 65 3.07 -20.39 8.81
N TYR A 66 2.86 -19.08 8.96
CA TYR A 66 2.18 -18.52 10.14
C TYR A 66 1.14 -17.43 9.86
N MET A 67 0.96 -17.00 8.61
CA MET A 67 -0.06 -16.04 8.22
C MET A 67 -1.27 -16.74 7.58
N PRO A 68 -2.43 -16.81 8.25
CA PRO A 68 -3.66 -17.29 7.64
C PRO A 68 -4.05 -16.45 6.42
N LEU A 69 -4.53 -17.10 5.36
CA LEU A 69 -4.84 -16.44 4.09
C LEU A 69 -5.95 -15.40 4.23
N LYS A 70 -6.94 -15.67 5.08
CA LYS A 70 -7.98 -14.69 5.42
C LYS A 70 -7.41 -13.43 6.07
N HIS A 71 -6.43 -13.58 6.96
CA HIS A 71 -5.78 -12.42 7.60
C HIS A 71 -4.91 -11.67 6.60
N LEU A 72 -4.26 -12.38 5.67
CA LEU A 72 -3.49 -11.78 4.60
C LEU A 72 -4.38 -10.92 3.68
N GLY A 73 -5.55 -11.42 3.28
CA GLY A 73 -6.52 -10.63 2.49
C GLY A 73 -7.04 -9.40 3.24
N TYR A 74 -7.31 -9.53 4.54
CA TYR A 74 -7.68 -8.37 5.36
C TYR A 74 -6.54 -7.35 5.44
N LYS A 75 -5.30 -7.83 5.64
CA LYS A 75 -4.09 -7.00 5.67
C LYS A 75 -3.87 -6.26 4.35
N SER A 76 -4.07 -6.90 3.19
CA SER A 76 -3.84 -6.26 1.88
C SER A 76 -4.72 -5.04 1.65
N VAL A 77 -5.93 -5.02 2.21
CA VAL A 77 -6.79 -3.84 2.17
C VAL A 77 -6.27 -2.78 3.15
N ILE A 78 -6.09 -3.13 4.43
CA ILE A 78 -5.88 -2.14 5.48
C ILE A 78 -4.55 -1.40 5.40
N VAL A 79 -3.50 -2.03 4.83
CA VAL A 79 -2.22 -1.34 4.61
C VAL A 79 -2.40 -0.15 3.66
N ASN A 80 -3.12 -0.34 2.55
CA ASN A 80 -3.40 0.74 1.59
C ASN A 80 -4.37 1.79 2.17
N LEU A 81 -5.40 1.36 2.92
CA LEU A 81 -6.32 2.32 3.55
C LEU A 81 -5.60 3.19 4.58
N SER A 82 -4.58 2.65 5.26
CA SER A 82 -3.78 3.39 6.24
C SER A 82 -3.12 4.63 5.63
N ASP A 83 -2.58 4.52 4.42
CA ASP A 83 -1.99 5.65 3.70
C ASP A 83 -3.02 6.72 3.34
N VAL A 84 -4.21 6.29 2.88
CA VAL A 84 -5.32 7.23 2.59
C VAL A 84 -5.71 8.01 3.85
N TYR A 85 -5.83 7.32 4.99
CA TYR A 85 -6.11 7.98 6.27
C TYR A 85 -4.97 8.90 6.72
N ALA A 86 -3.71 8.53 6.49
CA ALA A 86 -2.55 9.37 6.82
C ALA A 86 -2.58 10.72 6.07
N MET A 87 -3.16 10.72 4.87
CA MET A 87 -3.37 11.92 4.05
C MET A 87 -4.63 12.71 4.44
N ASN A 88 -5.31 12.36 5.55
CA ASN A 88 -6.58 12.94 5.99
C ASN A 88 -7.73 12.78 4.96
N ALA A 89 -7.71 11.66 4.23
CA ALA A 89 -8.73 11.33 3.23
C ALA A 89 -9.62 10.17 3.71
N GLN A 90 -10.82 10.09 3.14
CA GLN A 90 -11.75 8.99 3.36
C GLN A 90 -11.65 8.01 2.18
N PRO A 91 -11.22 6.75 2.38
CA PRO A 91 -11.22 5.76 1.32
C PRO A 91 -12.64 5.38 0.91
N ASP A 92 -12.83 5.13 -0.39
CA ASP A 92 -14.11 4.79 -1.01
C ASP A 92 -14.01 3.56 -1.92
N GLN A 93 -12.92 3.38 -2.67
CA GLN A 93 -12.70 2.20 -3.51
C GLN A 93 -11.35 1.51 -3.29
N PHE A 94 -11.31 0.23 -3.63
CA PHE A 94 -10.13 -0.61 -3.58
C PHE A 94 -10.04 -1.53 -4.81
N LEU A 95 -8.82 -1.74 -5.30
CA LEU A 95 -8.50 -2.72 -6.33
C LEU A 95 -7.41 -3.67 -5.83
N ILE A 96 -7.42 -4.92 -6.30
CA ILE A 96 -6.42 -5.92 -5.93
C ILE A 96 -5.83 -6.65 -7.15
N GLY A 97 -4.52 -6.50 -7.35
CA GLY A 97 -3.73 -7.35 -8.23
C GLY A 97 -3.24 -8.57 -7.47
N ILE A 98 -3.35 -9.77 -8.07
CA ILE A 98 -2.88 -11.02 -7.47
C ILE A 98 -1.93 -11.73 -8.44
N GLY A 99 -0.68 -11.87 -8.03
CA GLY A 99 0.28 -12.80 -8.64
C GLY A 99 0.29 -14.10 -7.87
N ILE A 100 -0.13 -15.21 -8.50
CA ILE A 100 -0.30 -16.49 -7.79
C ILE A 100 0.32 -17.66 -8.54
N SER A 101 0.88 -18.62 -7.80
CA SER A 101 1.43 -19.85 -8.37
C SER A 101 0.40 -20.99 -8.35
N ASN A 102 0.64 -22.02 -9.17
CA ASN A 102 -0.24 -23.19 -9.29
C ASN A 102 -0.31 -24.10 -8.04
N ARG A 103 0.42 -23.78 -6.97
CA ARG A 103 0.34 -24.52 -5.69
C ARG A 103 -0.90 -24.14 -4.87
N PHE A 104 -1.55 -23.02 -5.20
CA PHE A 104 -2.75 -22.57 -4.50
C PHE A 104 -3.99 -23.16 -5.15
N SER A 105 -4.91 -23.60 -4.31
CA SER A 105 -6.24 -24.03 -4.73
C SER A 105 -7.17 -22.83 -4.91
N VAL A 106 -8.31 -23.04 -5.57
CA VAL A 106 -9.36 -22.02 -5.68
C VAL A 106 -9.88 -21.65 -4.28
N GLU A 107 -9.99 -22.62 -3.40
CA GLU A 107 -10.40 -22.45 -2.01
C GLU A 107 -9.43 -21.56 -1.23
N SER A 108 -8.12 -21.72 -1.47
CA SER A 108 -7.09 -20.83 -0.89
C SER A 108 -7.27 -19.38 -1.36
N VAL A 109 -7.56 -19.16 -2.65
CA VAL A 109 -7.82 -17.82 -3.18
C VAL A 109 -9.11 -17.25 -2.61
N ASN A 110 -10.15 -18.08 -2.50
CA ASN A 110 -11.41 -17.68 -1.87
C ASN A 110 -11.20 -17.23 -0.42
N GLU A 111 -10.34 -17.91 0.34
CA GLU A 111 -10.01 -17.52 1.72
C GLU A 111 -9.35 -16.13 1.79
N ILE A 112 -8.45 -15.80 0.85
CA ILE A 112 -7.90 -14.44 0.72
C ILE A 112 -9.03 -13.44 0.47
N TYR A 113 -9.91 -13.72 -0.48
CA TYR A 113 -11.04 -12.84 -0.81
C TYR A 113 -12.01 -12.66 0.35
N GLU A 114 -12.27 -13.69 1.16
CA GLU A 114 -13.06 -13.53 2.39
C GLU A 114 -12.44 -12.50 3.34
N GLY A 115 -11.10 -12.48 3.45
CA GLY A 115 -10.36 -11.46 4.19
C GLY A 115 -10.56 -10.05 3.63
N ILE A 116 -10.44 -9.93 2.30
CA ILE A 116 -10.64 -8.67 1.58
C ILE A 116 -12.07 -8.16 1.79
N TYR A 117 -13.08 -9.01 1.59
CA TYR A 117 -14.48 -8.65 1.77
C TYR A 117 -14.78 -8.19 3.19
N LEU A 118 -14.22 -8.87 4.21
CA LEU A 118 -14.38 -8.45 5.60
C LEU A 118 -13.76 -7.07 5.88
N ALA A 119 -12.61 -6.75 5.27
CA ALA A 119 -12.02 -5.43 5.41
C ALA A 119 -12.88 -4.36 4.70
N CYS A 120 -13.22 -4.61 3.43
CA CYS A 120 -14.08 -3.74 2.63
C CYS A 120 -15.42 -3.44 3.34
N GLU A 121 -16.11 -4.46 3.84
CA GLU A 121 -17.37 -4.31 4.58
C GLU A 121 -17.16 -3.46 5.85
N LYS A 122 -16.13 -3.77 6.65
CA LYS A 122 -15.87 -3.08 7.91
C LYS A 122 -15.54 -1.59 7.72
N TYR A 123 -14.85 -1.23 6.65
CA TYR A 123 -14.43 0.15 6.37
C TYR A 123 -15.31 0.86 5.35
N ALA A 124 -16.41 0.22 4.91
CA ALA A 124 -17.32 0.74 3.88
C ALA A 124 -16.60 1.17 2.59
N VAL A 125 -15.70 0.31 2.10
CA VAL A 125 -14.92 0.50 0.87
C VAL A 125 -15.34 -0.54 -0.17
N ASP A 126 -15.57 -0.11 -1.40
CA ASP A 126 -15.97 -0.99 -2.48
C ASP A 126 -14.76 -1.67 -3.13
N LEU A 127 -14.76 -2.99 -3.24
CA LEU A 127 -13.82 -3.71 -4.10
C LEU A 127 -14.30 -3.58 -5.56
N VAL A 128 -13.65 -2.73 -6.34
CA VAL A 128 -14.12 -2.34 -7.68
C VAL A 128 -13.38 -3.00 -8.84
N GLY A 129 -12.35 -3.79 -8.56
CA GLY A 129 -11.64 -4.51 -9.60
C GLY A 129 -10.29 -5.05 -9.16
N GLY A 130 -9.48 -5.38 -10.16
CA GLY A 130 -8.20 -6.03 -9.93
C GLY A 130 -7.65 -6.69 -11.18
N ASP A 131 -6.55 -7.40 -10.99
CA ASP A 131 -5.95 -8.27 -12.00
C ASP A 131 -5.51 -9.58 -11.36
N THR A 132 -5.43 -10.65 -12.13
CA THR A 132 -4.92 -11.94 -11.64
C THR A 132 -4.02 -12.58 -12.68
N THR A 133 -2.79 -12.88 -12.26
CA THR A 133 -1.78 -13.44 -13.14
C THR A 133 -0.96 -14.54 -12.45
N SER A 134 -0.26 -15.33 -13.26
CA SER A 134 0.62 -16.37 -12.77
C SER A 134 1.92 -15.78 -12.22
N SER A 135 2.38 -16.28 -11.08
CA SER A 135 3.68 -15.95 -10.48
C SER A 135 4.50 -17.22 -10.28
N LEU A 136 5.76 -17.19 -10.70
CA LEU A 136 6.72 -18.29 -10.45
C LEU A 136 7.39 -18.18 -9.07
N SER A 137 7.36 -16.99 -8.47
CA SER A 137 8.14 -16.67 -7.26
C SER A 137 7.34 -16.73 -5.96
N GLY A 138 6.04 -17.04 -6.03
CA GLY A 138 5.15 -17.11 -4.87
C GLY A 138 3.96 -16.16 -4.96
N LEU A 139 3.26 -15.99 -3.84
CA LEU A 139 2.09 -15.11 -3.75
C LEU A 139 2.49 -13.64 -3.65
N ILE A 140 1.89 -12.81 -4.50
CA ILE A 140 2.04 -11.36 -4.52
C ILE A 140 0.65 -10.75 -4.52
N LEU A 141 0.40 -9.80 -3.62
CA LEU A 141 -0.82 -9.00 -3.57
C LEU A 141 -0.43 -7.54 -3.80
N SER A 142 -1.07 -6.87 -4.74
CA SER A 142 -0.87 -5.46 -5.05
C SER A 142 -2.18 -4.72 -4.83
N GLY A 143 -2.31 -4.02 -3.70
CA GLY A 143 -3.49 -3.22 -3.43
C GLY A 143 -3.39 -1.85 -4.06
N THR A 144 -4.54 -1.27 -4.41
CA THR A 144 -4.65 0.15 -4.75
C THR A 144 -5.87 0.68 -4.03
N ALA A 145 -5.68 1.64 -3.12
CA ALA A 145 -6.79 2.34 -2.49
C ALA A 145 -7.01 3.69 -3.15
N ILE A 146 -8.28 4.02 -3.32
CA ILE A 146 -8.76 5.31 -3.78
C ILE A 146 -9.59 5.89 -2.63
N GLY A 147 -9.43 7.18 -2.41
CA GLY A 147 -10.22 7.93 -1.46
C GLY A 147 -10.47 9.34 -1.92
N GLU A 148 -11.25 10.07 -1.13
CA GLU A 148 -11.54 11.47 -1.36
C GLU A 148 -11.17 12.32 -0.16
N VAL A 149 -10.76 13.54 -0.44
CA VAL A 149 -10.49 14.56 0.57
C VAL A 149 -11.19 15.84 0.18
N THR A 150 -11.67 16.58 1.18
CA THR A 150 -12.17 17.94 0.93
C THR A 150 -11.02 18.76 0.33
N PRO A 151 -11.27 19.58 -0.71
CA PRO A 151 -10.22 20.36 -1.33
C PRO A 151 -9.35 21.10 -0.32
N ASP A 152 -8.04 20.94 -0.45
CA ASP A 152 -6.99 21.57 0.36
C ASP A 152 -6.93 21.13 1.84
N ASN A 153 -7.66 20.08 2.22
CA ASN A 153 -7.62 19.50 3.57
C ASN A 153 -6.70 18.28 3.71
N TYR A 154 -6.02 17.87 2.63
CA TYR A 154 -5.05 16.78 2.72
C TYR A 154 -3.84 17.18 3.59
N VAL A 155 -3.23 16.18 4.24
CA VAL A 155 -2.05 16.39 5.07
C VAL A 155 -0.83 15.83 4.37
N LEU A 156 0.29 16.55 4.45
CA LEU A 156 1.58 16.14 3.89
C LEU A 156 2.62 16.00 4.98
N ARG A 157 3.56 15.08 4.81
CA ARG A 157 4.73 14.91 5.69
C ARG A 157 5.56 16.19 5.84
N SER A 158 5.50 17.09 4.85
CA SER A 158 6.27 18.34 4.78
C SER A 158 5.65 19.54 5.52
N THR A 159 4.46 19.42 6.10
CA THR A 159 3.71 20.58 6.63
C THR A 159 3.95 20.88 8.12
N ALA A 160 4.70 20.03 8.84
CA ALA A 160 5.01 20.22 10.25
C ALA A 160 5.80 21.51 10.52
N LYS A 161 5.45 22.21 11.61
CA LYS A 161 6.03 23.50 12.02
C LYS A 161 6.61 23.44 13.42
N LYS A 162 7.54 24.37 13.70
CA LYS A 162 8.08 24.55 15.05
C LYS A 162 6.95 24.88 16.03
N GLY A 163 6.83 24.07 17.07
CA GLY A 163 5.80 24.22 18.10
C GLY A 163 4.66 23.21 17.97
N ASP A 164 4.58 22.47 16.86
CA ASP A 164 3.62 21.37 16.72
C ASP A 164 3.96 20.24 17.70
N LEU A 165 2.91 19.52 18.13
CA LEU A 165 3.04 18.33 18.95
C LEU A 165 3.26 17.11 18.06
N LEU A 166 4.15 16.21 18.50
CA LEU A 166 4.25 14.88 17.91
C LEU A 166 3.32 13.94 18.67
N CYS A 167 2.32 13.42 17.96
CA CYS A 167 1.30 12.53 18.51
C CYS A 167 1.35 11.18 17.78
N VAL A 168 0.93 10.13 18.47
CA VAL A 168 0.78 8.78 17.91
C VAL A 168 -0.58 8.22 18.33
N THR A 169 -1.15 7.34 17.51
CA THR A 169 -2.40 6.64 17.79
C THR A 169 -2.14 5.16 18.05
N GLY A 170 -2.99 4.52 18.85
CA GLY A 170 -2.92 3.09 19.13
C GLY A 170 -1.65 2.65 19.88
N ASP A 171 -1.33 1.36 19.77
CA ASP A 171 -0.20 0.73 20.43
C ASP A 171 1.00 0.56 19.48
N LEU A 172 2.17 1.04 19.90
CA LEU A 172 3.41 0.89 19.14
C LEU A 172 4.14 -0.41 19.52
N GLY A 173 4.67 -1.11 18.51
CA GLY A 173 5.50 -2.31 18.71
C GLY A 173 4.75 -3.64 18.79
N ALA A 174 3.41 -3.63 18.84
CA ALA A 174 2.60 -4.85 18.90
C ALA A 174 2.81 -5.77 17.68
N ALA A 175 2.90 -5.21 16.47
CA ALA A 175 3.17 -5.96 15.25
C ALA A 175 4.54 -6.66 15.28
N TYR A 176 5.58 -5.96 15.78
CA TYR A 176 6.92 -6.54 15.91
C TYR A 176 6.96 -7.65 16.95
N LEU A 177 6.34 -7.46 18.11
CA LEU A 177 6.23 -8.50 19.12
C LEU A 177 5.47 -9.73 18.59
N GLY A 178 4.38 -9.51 17.84
CA GLY A 178 3.63 -10.58 17.19
C GLY A 178 4.51 -11.39 16.22
N LEU A 179 5.28 -10.71 15.36
CA LEU A 179 6.23 -11.36 14.46
C LEU A 179 7.25 -12.21 15.23
N GLN A 180 7.86 -11.66 16.28
CA GLN A 180 8.83 -12.38 17.11
C GLN A 180 8.26 -13.61 17.84
N LEU A 181 6.94 -13.69 18.02
CA LEU A 181 6.28 -14.88 18.56
C LEU A 181 6.00 -15.93 17.47
N LEU A 182 5.73 -15.51 16.24
CA LEU A 182 5.47 -16.40 15.10
C LEU A 182 6.75 -17.00 14.50
N GLU A 183 7.88 -16.31 14.63
CA GLU A 183 9.21 -16.75 14.15
C GLU A 183 9.96 -17.68 15.12
N ARG A 184 9.32 -18.10 16.23
CA ARG A 184 9.90 -19.03 17.22
C ARG A 184 9.56 -20.48 16.92
#